data_AF-A0A7J7K9A8-F1
#
_entry.id   AF-A0A7J7K9A8-F1
#
_cell.length_a   1.000
_cell.length_b   1.000
_cell.length_c   1.000
_cell.angle_alpha   90.00
_cell.angle_beta   90.00
_cell.angle_gamma   90.00
#
_symmetry.space_group_name_H-M   'P 1'
#
loop_
_entity.id
_entity.type
_entity.pdbx_description
1 polymer ?
#
loop_
_entity_poly.entity_id
_entity_poly.type
_entity_poly.pdbx_seq_one_letter_code
_entity_poly.pdbx_strand_id
1 'polypeptide(L)'
;MMDLSAEEFSQSCLPYPSAVIKAINNKLPVVAKKKNDELLTIIKSSSKRLDFTPETVDAFVEHLSYLSRMVADMPTLEREFNVVTRLYTISKEFDVNVHPEDFALYQTLAPSFQHLKSTILYCEAKKEENIRIFSSDLNSLIRETRFHLMTLKNVVRDPLLISSETMSLVALERIKSLQDQVQSLSTKVRNYANYQERFGTSLASSKKAEEYILLDRDEGVKAHVVQSELGEIERDLTLRRLLWESSEELTKLVEEWTATTFDQLNVESLQKNVNRFTQTVYMLEKGLPTNDVVPNLKHRVTDFKQGMPVIVSLRNPSLRARHWTEIETLIGRQIPRGQAFTLGNLMEMKIYKHKTKIQDISTTASNEATLETMLQKVIALWQSTDFRFVAHQARDTHIISAADDIMALLEESQVTIGTIRGSRYVTPIRHRYARSLASLCSL
;
A
#
# COMPACT_ATOMS: atom_id res chain seq x y z
N MET A 1 -70.97 46.52 -41.65
CA MET A 1 -69.90 46.31 -40.65
C MET A 1 -69.33 44.94 -40.99
N MET A 2 -68.13 44.91 -41.59
CA MET A 2 -67.32 43.79 -42.10
C MET A 2 -67.96 42.40 -42.25
N ASP A 3 -68.18 41.97 -43.50
CA ASP A 3 -68.26 40.54 -43.85
C ASP A 3 -66.85 39.94 -43.70
N LEU A 4 -66.63 39.19 -42.62
CA LEU A 4 -65.44 38.36 -42.45
C LEU A 4 -65.55 37.16 -43.41
N SER A 5 -64.81 37.22 -44.52
CA SER A 5 -64.67 36.09 -45.44
C SER A 5 -63.94 34.93 -44.76
N ALA A 6 -64.65 33.83 -44.51
CA ALA A 6 -64.06 32.59 -43.99
C ALA A 6 -62.99 32.01 -44.92
N GLU A 7 -63.04 32.32 -46.22
CA GLU A 7 -62.04 31.93 -47.21
C GLU A 7 -60.74 32.73 -47.07
N GLU A 8 -60.81 34.03 -46.80
CA GLU A 8 -59.63 34.87 -46.54
C GLU A 8 -58.95 34.47 -45.23
N PHE A 9 -59.72 34.09 -44.20
CA PHE A 9 -59.18 33.55 -42.95
C PHE A 9 -58.50 32.18 -43.16
N SER A 10 -59.13 31.27 -43.91
CA SER A 10 -58.53 29.97 -44.29
C SER A 10 -57.22 30.16 -45.07
N GLN A 11 -57.20 31.04 -46.08
CA GLN A 11 -55.99 31.37 -46.85
C GLN A 11 -54.92 32.06 -46.02
N SER A 12 -55.29 32.83 -45.00
CA SER A 12 -54.33 33.46 -44.07
C SER A 12 -53.76 32.47 -43.05
N CYS A 13 -54.49 31.40 -42.72
CA CYS A 13 -54.05 30.36 -41.79
C CYS A 13 -53.26 29.22 -42.46
N LEU A 14 -53.49 28.92 -43.74
CA LEU A 14 -52.78 27.88 -44.53
C LEU A 14 -51.24 28.00 -44.61
N PRO A 15 -50.61 29.20 -44.62
CA PRO A 15 -49.16 29.35 -44.74
C PRO A 15 -48.38 28.72 -43.58
N TYR A 16 -48.97 28.71 -42.37
CA TYR A 16 -48.30 28.19 -41.18
C TYR A 16 -48.27 26.65 -41.15
N PRO A 17 -49.40 25.91 -41.29
CA PRO A 17 -49.39 24.45 -41.41
C PRO A 17 -48.58 23.95 -42.60
N SER A 18 -48.64 24.63 -43.75
CA SER A 18 -47.83 24.26 -44.93
C SER A 18 -46.33 24.45 -44.70
N ALA A 19 -45.92 25.51 -43.99
CA ALA A 19 -44.52 25.69 -43.57
C ALA A 19 -44.07 24.59 -42.60
N VAL A 20 -44.92 24.18 -41.64
CA VAL A 20 -44.64 23.08 -40.71
C VAL A 20 -44.50 21.74 -41.44
N ILE A 21 -45.43 21.41 -42.35
CA ILE A 21 -45.37 20.19 -43.17
C ILE A 21 -44.10 20.19 -44.03
N LYS A 22 -43.75 21.32 -44.66
CA LYS A 22 -42.52 21.44 -45.45
C LYS A 22 -41.26 21.24 -44.60
N ALA A 23 -41.26 21.76 -43.37
CA ALA A 23 -40.17 21.56 -42.43
C ALA A 23 -40.04 20.08 -41.99
N ILE A 24 -41.18 19.40 -41.77
CA ILE A 24 -41.22 17.97 -41.46
C ILE A 24 -40.73 17.14 -42.65
N ASN A 25 -41.22 17.40 -43.86
CA ASN A 25 -40.81 16.68 -45.08
C ASN A 25 -39.32 16.83 -45.37
N ASN A 26 -38.71 17.95 -45.00
CA ASN A 26 -37.27 18.16 -45.15
C ASN A 26 -36.45 17.48 -44.04
N LYS A 27 -36.93 17.46 -42.79
CA LYS A 27 -36.17 16.93 -41.64
C LYS A 27 -36.36 15.42 -41.44
N LEU A 28 -37.54 14.87 -41.72
CA LEU A 28 -37.86 13.47 -41.48
C LEU A 28 -36.90 12.51 -42.22
N PRO A 29 -36.61 12.68 -43.52
CA PRO A 29 -35.67 11.80 -44.24
C PRO A 29 -34.25 11.87 -43.67
N VAL A 30 -33.79 13.05 -43.25
CA VAL A 30 -32.45 13.26 -42.67
C VAL A 30 -32.31 12.52 -41.34
N VAL A 31 -33.34 12.61 -40.48
CA VAL A 31 -33.36 11.91 -39.21
C VAL A 31 -33.47 10.40 -39.41
N ALA A 32 -34.34 9.95 -40.34
CA ALA A 32 -34.52 8.55 -40.68
C ALA A 32 -33.23 7.90 -41.20
N LYS A 33 -32.55 8.57 -42.14
CA LYS A 33 -31.24 8.15 -42.67
C LYS A 33 -30.21 8.02 -41.55
N LYS A 34 -30.02 9.08 -40.75
CA LYS A 34 -29.03 9.08 -39.66
C LYS A 34 -29.26 7.92 -38.70
N LYS A 35 -30.50 7.71 -38.26
CA LYS A 35 -30.86 6.60 -37.37
C LYS A 35 -30.67 5.23 -38.02
N ASN A 36 -30.99 5.09 -39.31
CA ASN A 36 -30.76 3.87 -40.07
C ASN A 36 -29.26 3.55 -40.17
N ASP A 37 -28.42 4.52 -40.52
CA ASP A 37 -26.98 4.33 -40.68
C ASP A 37 -26.29 3.97 -39.36
N GLU A 38 -26.67 4.64 -38.26
CA GLU A 38 -26.20 4.32 -36.90
C GLU A 38 -26.56 2.87 -36.53
N LEU A 39 -27.82 2.48 -36.71
CA LEU A 39 -28.29 1.14 -36.37
C LEU A 39 -27.67 0.06 -37.26
N LEU A 40 -27.57 0.31 -38.56
CA LEU A 40 -26.97 -0.62 -39.54
C LEU A 40 -25.49 -0.84 -39.25
N THR A 41 -24.77 0.20 -38.82
CA THR A 41 -23.35 0.11 -38.43
C THR A 41 -23.19 -0.77 -37.20
N ILE A 42 -24.01 -0.56 -36.17
CA ILE A 42 -24.01 -1.38 -34.95
C ILE A 42 -24.29 -2.84 -35.31
N ILE A 43 -25.38 -3.11 -36.03
CA ILE A 43 -25.80 -4.48 -36.41
C ILE A 43 -24.70 -5.18 -37.20
N LYS A 44 -24.15 -4.57 -38.25
CA LYS A 44 -23.09 -5.17 -39.08
C LYS A 44 -21.83 -5.44 -38.26
N SER A 45 -21.44 -4.52 -37.38
CA SER A 45 -20.28 -4.71 -36.51
C SER A 45 -20.50 -5.85 -35.50
N SER A 46 -21.71 -5.98 -34.95
CA SER A 46 -22.08 -7.03 -34.02
C SER A 46 -22.14 -8.40 -34.68
N SER A 47 -22.75 -8.50 -35.87
CA SER A 47 -22.77 -9.73 -36.66
C SER A 47 -21.36 -10.21 -36.97
N LYS A 48 -20.48 -9.32 -37.45
CA LYS A 48 -19.09 -9.69 -37.75
C LYS A 48 -18.33 -10.23 -36.54
N ARG A 49 -18.59 -9.70 -35.35
CA ARG A 49 -17.95 -10.17 -34.11
C ARG A 49 -18.51 -11.50 -33.61
N LEU A 50 -19.80 -11.76 -33.81
CA LEU A 50 -20.44 -13.01 -33.40
C LEU A 50 -20.21 -14.15 -34.38
N ASP A 51 -20.10 -13.85 -35.67
CA ASP A 51 -19.80 -14.82 -36.75
C ASP A 51 -18.35 -15.36 -36.64
N PHE A 52 -17.49 -14.73 -35.85
CA PHE A 52 -16.15 -15.22 -35.56
C PHE A 52 -16.19 -16.48 -34.68
N THR A 53 -15.49 -17.53 -35.11
CA THR A 53 -15.31 -18.78 -34.35
C THR A 53 -14.05 -18.71 -33.51
N PRO A 54 -14.14 -18.69 -32.17
CA PRO A 54 -12.97 -18.64 -31.30
C PRO A 54 -12.17 -19.95 -31.36
N GLU A 55 -10.84 -19.84 -31.39
CA GLU A 55 -9.91 -20.99 -31.39
C GLU A 55 -9.18 -21.17 -30.05
N THR A 56 -9.14 -20.12 -29.23
CA THR A 56 -8.48 -20.13 -27.91
C THR A 56 -9.49 -19.91 -26.80
N VAL A 57 -9.15 -20.37 -25.58
CA VAL A 57 -9.99 -20.17 -24.40
C VAL A 57 -10.23 -18.68 -24.14
N ASP A 58 -9.19 -17.83 -24.26
CA ASP A 58 -9.31 -16.39 -24.10
C ASP A 58 -10.29 -15.77 -25.13
N ALA A 59 -10.13 -16.13 -26.41
CA ALA A 59 -11.02 -15.63 -27.47
C ALA A 59 -12.46 -16.10 -27.26
N PHE A 60 -12.66 -17.32 -26.76
CA PHE A 60 -13.99 -17.83 -26.44
C PHE A 60 -14.63 -17.09 -25.26
N VAL A 61 -13.86 -16.77 -24.21
CA VAL A 61 -14.37 -16.01 -23.06
C VAL A 61 -14.77 -14.59 -23.48
N GLU A 62 -13.99 -13.94 -24.35
CA GLU A 62 -14.36 -12.64 -24.93
C GLU A 62 -15.63 -12.73 -25.78
N HIS A 63 -15.72 -13.76 -26.63
CA HIS A 63 -16.90 -14.03 -27.46
C HIS A 63 -18.16 -14.26 -26.60
N LEU A 64 -18.07 -15.09 -25.56
CA LEU A 64 -19.16 -15.37 -24.63
C LEU A 64 -19.59 -14.14 -23.83
N SER A 65 -18.62 -13.31 -23.43
CA SER A 65 -18.88 -12.03 -22.77
C SER A 65 -19.62 -11.06 -23.70
N TYR A 66 -19.23 -11.03 -24.97
CA TYR A 66 -19.87 -10.20 -25.98
C TYR A 66 -21.28 -10.69 -26.30
N LEU A 67 -21.47 -12.01 -26.47
CA LEU A 67 -22.78 -12.64 -26.67
C LEU A 67 -23.74 -12.27 -25.53
N SER A 68 -23.31 -12.40 -24.28
CA SER A 68 -24.14 -12.07 -23.11
C SER A 68 -24.58 -10.60 -23.10
N ARG A 69 -23.68 -9.68 -23.48
CA ARG A 69 -24.01 -8.25 -23.63
C ARG A 69 -24.99 -8.01 -24.77
N MET A 70 -24.75 -8.64 -25.92
CA MET A 70 -25.65 -8.52 -27.08
C MET A 70 -27.05 -9.04 -26.77
N VAL A 71 -27.18 -10.18 -26.09
CA VAL A 71 -28.48 -10.71 -25.63
C VAL A 71 -29.19 -9.71 -24.70
N ALA A 72 -28.47 -9.05 -23.78
CA ALA A 72 -29.04 -8.03 -22.90
C ALA A 72 -29.45 -6.74 -23.66
N ASP A 73 -28.70 -6.36 -24.69
CA ASP A 73 -28.94 -5.17 -25.50
C ASP A 73 -30.01 -5.39 -26.59
N MET A 74 -30.36 -6.64 -26.91
CA MET A 74 -31.34 -6.98 -27.96
C MET A 74 -32.67 -6.23 -27.84
N PRO A 75 -33.32 -6.11 -26.66
CA PRO A 75 -34.58 -5.38 -26.54
C PRO A 75 -34.46 -3.90 -26.91
N THR A 76 -33.30 -3.29 -26.64
CA THR A 76 -33.02 -1.90 -27.01
C THR A 76 -32.84 -1.77 -28.52
N LEU A 77 -32.10 -2.69 -29.14
CA LEU A 77 -31.92 -2.72 -30.60
C LEU A 77 -33.24 -2.95 -31.34
N GLU A 78 -34.13 -3.80 -30.80
CA GLU A 78 -35.47 -4.00 -31.36
C GLU A 78 -36.32 -2.73 -31.29
N ARG A 79 -36.23 -1.95 -30.21
CA ARG A 79 -36.92 -0.66 -30.10
C ARG A 79 -36.41 0.32 -31.15
N GLU A 80 -35.09 0.47 -31.30
CA GLU A 80 -34.51 1.36 -32.31
C GLU A 80 -34.87 0.90 -33.74
N PHE A 81 -34.84 -0.40 -34.02
CA PHE A 81 -35.30 -0.97 -35.29
C PHE A 81 -36.75 -0.58 -35.59
N ASN A 82 -37.65 -0.76 -34.61
CA ASN A 82 -39.06 -0.39 -34.75
C ASN A 82 -39.25 1.12 -34.98
N VAL A 83 -38.46 1.97 -34.33
CA VAL A 83 -38.46 3.42 -34.55
C VAL A 83 -38.08 3.75 -35.99
N VAL A 84 -36.98 3.17 -36.49
CA VAL A 84 -36.53 3.37 -37.88
C VAL A 84 -37.60 2.89 -38.86
N THR A 85 -38.15 1.69 -38.67
CA THR A 85 -39.24 1.17 -39.51
C THR A 85 -40.42 2.13 -39.53
N ARG A 86 -40.87 2.63 -38.38
CA ARG A 86 -41.97 3.61 -38.31
C ARG A 86 -41.66 4.91 -39.05
N LEU A 87 -40.45 5.44 -38.95
CA LEU A 87 -40.05 6.64 -39.68
C LEU A 87 -40.17 6.44 -41.20
N TYR A 88 -39.69 5.33 -41.72
CA TYR A 88 -39.80 5.02 -43.16
C TYR A 88 -41.24 4.66 -43.58
N THR A 89 -42.05 4.06 -42.71
CA THR A 89 -43.49 3.84 -42.97
C THR A 89 -44.24 5.16 -43.09
N ILE A 90 -44.03 6.10 -42.16
CA ILE A 90 -44.63 7.45 -42.22
C ILE A 90 -44.18 8.17 -43.49
N SER A 91 -42.88 8.12 -43.83
CA SER A 91 -42.39 8.73 -45.08
C SER A 91 -43.11 8.18 -46.31
N LYS A 92 -43.41 6.88 -46.34
CA LYS A 92 -44.14 6.25 -47.45
C LYS A 92 -45.64 6.59 -47.46
N GLU A 93 -46.28 6.65 -46.30
CA GLU A 93 -47.72 6.94 -46.16
C GLU A 93 -48.07 8.38 -46.55
N PHE A 94 -47.20 9.33 -46.22
CA PHE A 94 -47.38 10.76 -46.52
C PHE A 94 -46.62 11.24 -47.77
N ASP A 95 -46.11 10.31 -48.60
CA ASP A 95 -45.37 10.57 -49.85
C ASP A 95 -44.21 11.58 -49.68
N VAL A 96 -43.47 11.44 -48.58
CA VAL A 96 -42.28 12.25 -48.29
C VAL A 96 -41.13 11.80 -49.19
N ASN A 97 -40.52 12.72 -49.92
CA ASN A 97 -39.42 12.42 -50.83
C ASN A 97 -38.17 11.94 -50.08
N VAL A 98 -37.89 10.64 -50.14
CA VAL A 98 -36.67 10.00 -49.62
C VAL A 98 -35.77 9.63 -50.79
N HIS A 99 -34.46 9.90 -50.69
CA HIS A 99 -33.51 9.58 -51.75
C HIS A 99 -33.48 8.05 -52.01
N PRO A 100 -33.46 7.59 -53.28
CA PRO A 100 -33.48 6.15 -53.61
C PRO A 100 -32.35 5.34 -52.95
N GLU A 101 -31.16 5.93 -52.81
CA GLU A 101 -30.01 5.29 -52.14
C GLU A 101 -30.27 5.03 -50.65
N ASP A 102 -30.88 6.00 -49.96
CA ASP A 102 -31.18 5.90 -48.52
C ASP A 102 -32.28 4.87 -48.28
N PHE A 103 -33.23 4.76 -49.21
CA PHE A 103 -34.26 3.73 -49.18
C PHE A 103 -33.68 2.33 -49.43
N ALA A 104 -32.74 2.19 -50.38
CA ALA A 104 -32.03 0.93 -50.62
C ALA A 104 -31.22 0.49 -49.39
N LEU A 105 -30.52 1.42 -48.71
CA LEU A 105 -29.81 1.12 -47.47
C LEU A 105 -30.76 0.64 -46.36
N TYR A 106 -31.92 1.29 -46.21
CA TYR A 106 -32.96 0.85 -45.28
C TYR A 106 -33.48 -0.56 -45.60
N GLN A 107 -33.65 -0.92 -46.87
CA GLN A 107 -34.05 -2.28 -47.25
C GLN A 107 -33.05 -3.36 -46.79
N THR A 108 -31.78 -3.01 -46.62
CA THR A 108 -30.77 -3.93 -46.09
C THR A 108 -30.81 -4.09 -44.56
N LEU A 109 -31.48 -3.19 -43.85
CA LEU A 109 -31.54 -3.18 -42.39
C LEU A 109 -32.27 -4.42 -41.85
N ALA A 110 -33.44 -4.75 -42.39
CA ALA A 110 -34.23 -5.89 -41.94
C ALA A 110 -33.51 -7.24 -42.14
N PRO A 111 -32.95 -7.56 -43.32
CA PRO A 111 -32.11 -8.75 -43.50
C PRO A 111 -30.91 -8.79 -42.55
N SER A 112 -30.20 -7.66 -42.38
CA SER A 112 -29.03 -7.60 -41.49
C SER A 112 -29.41 -7.85 -40.03
N PHE A 113 -30.56 -7.32 -39.60
CA PHE A 113 -31.06 -7.53 -38.24
C PHE A 113 -31.52 -8.96 -38.01
N GLN A 114 -32.16 -9.60 -38.99
CA GLN A 114 -32.53 -11.01 -38.93
C GLN A 114 -31.30 -11.93 -38.92
N HIS A 115 -30.26 -11.60 -39.68
CA HIS A 115 -28.96 -12.29 -39.61
C HIS A 115 -28.40 -12.22 -38.20
N LEU A 116 -28.31 -11.03 -37.60
CA LEU A 116 -27.85 -10.86 -36.21
C LEU A 116 -28.65 -11.70 -35.21
N LYS A 117 -29.99 -11.69 -35.29
CA LYS A 117 -30.85 -12.52 -34.43
C LYS A 117 -30.57 -14.00 -34.59
N SER A 118 -30.39 -14.45 -35.84
CA SER A 118 -30.13 -15.86 -36.16
C SER A 118 -28.74 -16.29 -35.66
N THR A 119 -27.71 -15.46 -35.83
CA THR A 119 -26.38 -15.70 -35.29
C THR A 119 -26.41 -15.77 -33.76
N ILE A 120 -27.09 -14.84 -33.07
CA ILE A 120 -27.23 -14.87 -31.61
C ILE A 120 -27.90 -16.17 -31.15
N LEU A 121 -29.00 -16.57 -31.80
CA LEU A 121 -29.71 -17.81 -31.47
C LEU A 121 -28.82 -19.04 -31.66
N TYR A 122 -28.06 -19.09 -32.76
CA TYR A 122 -27.11 -20.17 -33.04
C TYR A 122 -25.99 -20.22 -31.98
N CYS A 123 -25.41 -19.07 -31.63
CA CYS A 123 -24.37 -18.99 -30.61
C CYS A 123 -24.88 -19.41 -29.22
N GLU A 124 -26.10 -19.01 -28.83
CA GLU A 124 -26.72 -19.45 -27.57
C GLU A 124 -27.04 -20.96 -27.59
N ALA A 125 -27.47 -21.52 -28.72
CA ALA A 125 -27.72 -22.96 -28.85
C ALA A 125 -26.43 -23.79 -28.72
N LYS A 126 -25.32 -23.32 -29.29
CA LYS A 126 -24.00 -24.00 -29.20
C LYS A 126 -23.22 -23.68 -27.93
N LYS A 127 -23.68 -22.74 -27.11
CA LYS A 127 -22.98 -22.24 -25.93
C LYS A 127 -22.58 -23.34 -24.96
N GLU A 128 -23.50 -24.25 -24.61
CA GLU A 128 -23.22 -25.34 -23.67
C GLU A 128 -22.15 -26.31 -24.19
N GLU A 129 -22.26 -26.71 -25.47
CA GLU A 129 -21.30 -27.60 -26.12
C GLU A 129 -19.91 -26.95 -26.15
N ASN A 130 -19.83 -25.69 -26.58
CA ASN A 130 -18.58 -24.95 -26.63
C ASN A 130 -17.97 -24.76 -25.23
N ILE A 131 -18.78 -24.44 -24.21
CA ILE A 131 -18.29 -24.33 -22.82
C ILE A 131 -17.64 -25.65 -22.37
N ARG A 132 -18.21 -26.82 -22.72
CA ARG A 132 -17.60 -28.11 -22.35
C ARG A 132 -16.25 -28.31 -23.01
N ILE A 133 -16.15 -28.04 -24.31
CA ILE A 133 -14.91 -28.18 -25.09
C ILE A 133 -13.84 -27.26 -24.50
N PHE A 134 -14.12 -25.96 -24.39
CA PHE A 134 -13.17 -24.99 -23.86
C PHE A 134 -12.88 -25.15 -22.36
N SER A 135 -13.77 -25.78 -21.59
CA SER A 135 -13.51 -26.15 -20.19
C SER A 135 -12.48 -27.29 -20.11
N SER A 136 -12.55 -28.28 -21.01
CA SER A 136 -11.52 -29.32 -21.13
C SER A 136 -10.16 -28.72 -21.48
N ASP A 137 -10.12 -27.82 -22.47
CA ASP A 137 -8.89 -27.13 -22.87
C ASP A 137 -8.33 -26.28 -21.73
N LEU A 138 -9.19 -25.54 -21.01
CA LEU A 138 -8.81 -24.76 -19.84
C LEU A 138 -8.23 -25.63 -18.73
N ASN A 139 -8.84 -26.78 -18.45
CA ASN A 139 -8.32 -27.74 -17.48
C ASN A 139 -6.94 -28.28 -17.89
N SER A 140 -6.71 -28.52 -19.18
CA SER A 140 -5.38 -28.88 -19.70
C SER A 140 -4.35 -27.78 -19.47
N LEU A 141 -4.68 -26.52 -19.80
CA LEU A 141 -3.82 -25.35 -19.56
C LEU A 141 -3.49 -25.15 -18.07
N ILE A 142 -4.46 -25.39 -17.18
CA ILE A 142 -4.25 -25.31 -15.73
C ILE A 142 -3.29 -26.42 -15.28
N ARG A 143 -3.42 -27.65 -15.79
CA ARG A 143 -2.51 -28.77 -15.49
C ARG A 143 -1.08 -28.47 -15.96
N GLU A 144 -0.91 -27.96 -17.18
CA GLU A 144 0.39 -27.54 -17.71
C GLU A 144 1.00 -26.42 -16.86
N THR A 145 0.21 -25.41 -16.51
CA THR A 145 0.66 -24.30 -15.67
C THR A 145 1.09 -24.78 -14.28
N ARG A 146 0.36 -25.74 -13.69
CA ARG A 146 0.74 -26.36 -12.42
C ARG A 146 2.03 -27.17 -12.53
N PHE A 147 2.27 -27.85 -13.66
CA PHE A 147 3.53 -28.54 -13.90
C PHE A 147 4.70 -27.54 -13.94
N HIS A 148 4.55 -26.43 -14.66
CA HIS A 148 5.53 -25.34 -14.68
C HIS A 148 5.74 -24.72 -13.29
N LEU A 149 4.67 -24.64 -12.49
CA LEU A 149 4.75 -24.18 -11.11
C LEU A 149 5.62 -25.11 -10.25
N MET A 150 5.47 -26.43 -10.41
CA MET A 150 6.26 -27.39 -9.64
C MET A 150 7.73 -27.43 -10.04
N THR A 151 8.05 -27.29 -11.34
CA THR A 151 9.44 -27.16 -11.77
C THR A 151 10.06 -25.89 -11.18
N LEU A 152 9.33 -24.78 -11.19
CA LEU A 152 9.79 -23.53 -10.58
C LEU A 152 9.91 -23.64 -9.06
N LYS A 153 8.98 -24.32 -8.37
CA LYS A 153 9.07 -24.60 -6.91
C LYS A 153 10.37 -25.31 -6.55
N ASN A 154 10.80 -26.27 -7.38
CA ASN A 154 12.07 -26.97 -7.16
C ASN A 154 13.28 -26.04 -7.34
N VAL A 155 13.27 -25.18 -8.35
CA VAL A 155 14.33 -24.17 -8.56
C VAL A 155 14.36 -23.15 -7.41
N VAL A 156 13.20 -22.70 -6.93
CA VAL A 156 13.11 -21.80 -5.77
C VAL A 156 13.65 -22.47 -4.51
N ARG A 157 13.45 -23.78 -4.35
CA ARG A 157 13.95 -24.56 -3.21
C ARG A 157 15.43 -24.92 -3.29
N ASP A 158 16.12 -24.58 -4.37
CA ASP A 158 17.54 -24.82 -4.52
C ASP A 158 18.32 -24.25 -3.31
N PRO A 159 19.13 -25.08 -2.62
CA PRO A 159 19.98 -24.64 -1.51
C PRO A 159 20.96 -23.53 -1.89
N LEU A 160 21.39 -23.44 -3.16
CA LEU A 160 22.32 -22.43 -3.61
C LEU A 160 21.77 -21.00 -3.43
N LEU A 161 20.44 -20.82 -3.54
CA LEU A 161 19.79 -19.53 -3.36
C LEU A 161 19.82 -18.99 -1.91
N ILE A 162 20.23 -19.80 -0.93
CA ILE A 162 20.42 -19.39 0.47
C ILE A 162 21.81 -19.76 1.01
N SER A 163 22.73 -20.15 0.13
CA SER A 163 24.09 -20.51 0.54
C SER A 163 24.95 -19.27 0.75
N SER A 164 25.79 -19.27 1.79
CA SER A 164 26.78 -18.22 2.03
C SER A 164 27.87 -18.15 0.96
N GLU A 165 28.03 -19.20 0.15
CA GLU A 165 28.97 -19.24 -0.98
C GLU A 165 28.46 -18.45 -2.20
N THR A 166 27.18 -18.13 -2.23
CA THR A 166 26.58 -17.39 -3.36
C THR A 166 26.75 -15.89 -3.15
N MET A 167 27.26 -15.20 -4.18
CA MET A 167 27.34 -13.74 -4.17
C MET A 167 25.94 -13.12 -4.12
N SER A 168 25.74 -12.13 -3.24
CA SER A 168 24.43 -11.49 -3.04
C SER A 168 23.83 -10.92 -4.33
N LEU A 169 24.66 -10.33 -5.19
CA LEU A 169 24.21 -9.79 -6.49
C LEU A 169 23.63 -10.90 -7.39
N VAL A 170 24.31 -12.04 -7.50
CA VAL A 170 23.90 -13.17 -8.33
C VAL A 170 22.62 -13.80 -7.79
N ALA A 171 22.51 -13.95 -6.46
CA ALA A 171 21.30 -14.44 -5.82
C ALA A 171 20.10 -13.50 -6.07
N LEU A 172 20.29 -12.18 -5.92
CA LEU A 172 19.23 -11.19 -6.14
C LEU A 172 18.76 -11.16 -7.61
N GLU A 173 19.68 -11.21 -8.57
CA GLU A 173 19.33 -11.25 -10.00
C GLU A 173 18.55 -12.52 -10.34
N ARG A 174 18.99 -13.67 -9.82
CA ARG A 174 18.28 -14.94 -10.01
C ARG A 174 16.89 -14.94 -9.38
N ILE A 175 16.77 -14.42 -8.16
CA ILE A 175 15.49 -14.27 -7.46
C ILE A 175 14.55 -13.34 -8.24
N LYS A 176 15.06 -12.22 -8.77
CA LYS A 176 14.28 -11.30 -9.60
C LYS A 176 13.73 -11.99 -10.85
N SER A 177 14.57 -12.71 -11.57
CA SER A 177 14.14 -13.50 -12.74
C SER A 177 13.06 -14.53 -12.40
N LEU A 178 13.15 -15.17 -11.23
CA LEU A 178 12.12 -16.10 -10.74
C LEU A 178 10.83 -15.38 -10.34
N GLN A 179 10.92 -14.19 -9.73
CA GLN A 179 9.76 -13.36 -9.40
C GLN A 179 9.01 -12.90 -10.66
N ASP A 180 9.72 -12.50 -11.71
CA ASP A 180 9.11 -12.11 -12.99
C ASP A 180 8.36 -13.30 -13.64
N GLN A 181 8.97 -14.50 -13.59
CA GLN A 181 8.31 -15.73 -14.06
C GLN A 181 7.06 -16.05 -13.25
N VAL A 182 7.14 -16.00 -11.92
CA VAL A 182 6.00 -16.23 -11.01
C VAL A 182 4.89 -15.22 -11.25
N GLN A 183 5.21 -13.95 -11.47
CA GLN A 183 4.22 -12.90 -11.76
C GLN A 183 3.49 -13.16 -13.09
N SER A 184 4.22 -13.64 -14.11
CA SER A 184 3.62 -14.03 -15.38
C SER A 184 2.64 -15.21 -15.22
N LEU A 185 3.00 -16.22 -14.42
CA LEU A 185 2.13 -17.35 -14.09
C LEU A 185 0.94 -16.93 -13.23
N SER A 186 1.14 -16.02 -12.26
CA SER A 186 0.10 -15.43 -11.41
C SER A 186 -1.01 -14.81 -12.23
N THR A 187 -0.62 -14.05 -13.25
CA THR A 187 -1.58 -13.42 -14.17
C THR A 187 -2.39 -14.46 -14.95
N LYS A 188 -1.72 -15.51 -15.48
CA LYS A 188 -2.39 -16.60 -16.19
C LYS A 188 -3.36 -17.37 -15.29
N VAL A 189 -2.92 -17.80 -14.11
CA VAL A 189 -3.75 -18.57 -13.14
C VAL A 189 -4.97 -17.76 -12.71
N ARG A 190 -4.81 -16.45 -12.47
CA ARG A 190 -5.92 -15.56 -12.14
C ARG A 190 -6.93 -15.46 -13.29
N ASN A 191 -6.46 -15.34 -14.53
CA ASN A 191 -7.34 -15.34 -15.69
C ASN A 191 -8.11 -16.67 -15.81
N TYR A 192 -7.42 -17.80 -15.63
CA TYR A 192 -8.04 -19.12 -15.66
C TYR A 192 -9.09 -19.32 -14.57
N ALA A 193 -8.87 -18.80 -13.36
CA ALA A 193 -9.86 -18.81 -12.29
C ALA A 193 -11.12 -18.03 -12.68
N ASN A 194 -10.96 -16.83 -13.27
CA ASN A 194 -12.07 -16.04 -13.78
C ASN A 194 -12.82 -16.76 -14.91
N TYR A 195 -12.11 -17.51 -15.76
CA TYR A 195 -12.71 -18.29 -16.85
C TYR A 195 -13.54 -19.45 -16.31
N GLN A 196 -13.02 -20.21 -15.33
CA GLN A 196 -13.76 -21.28 -14.65
C GLN A 196 -15.04 -20.75 -13.98
N GLU A 197 -14.98 -19.60 -13.30
CA GLU A 197 -16.15 -18.99 -12.66
C GLU A 197 -17.21 -18.57 -13.68
N ARG A 198 -16.79 -17.97 -14.81
CA ARG A 198 -17.70 -17.57 -15.91
C ARG A 198 -18.37 -18.77 -16.57
N PHE A 199 -17.62 -19.83 -16.83
CA PHE A 199 -18.18 -21.08 -17.38
C PHE A 199 -19.17 -21.71 -16.40
N GLY A 200 -18.81 -21.79 -15.10
CA GLY A 200 -19.69 -22.29 -14.06
C GLY A 200 -20.99 -21.50 -13.93
N THR A 201 -20.91 -20.16 -13.89
CA THR A 201 -22.10 -19.29 -13.82
C THR A 201 -22.99 -19.43 -15.06
N SER A 202 -22.37 -19.50 -16.24
CA SER A 202 -23.09 -19.68 -17.50
C SER A 202 -23.82 -21.02 -17.57
N LEU A 203 -23.21 -22.10 -17.08
CA LEU A 203 -23.84 -23.42 -17.01
C LEU A 203 -24.93 -23.50 -15.93
N ALA A 204 -24.74 -22.83 -14.79
CA ALA A 204 -25.72 -22.81 -13.69
C ALA A 204 -27.04 -22.13 -14.09
N SER A 205 -27.00 -21.19 -15.03
CA SER A 205 -28.20 -20.56 -15.59
C SER A 205 -29.01 -21.46 -16.54
N SER A 206 -28.48 -22.63 -16.93
CA SER A 206 -29.18 -23.59 -17.78
C SER A 206 -30.07 -24.55 -16.98
N LYS A 207 -31.26 -24.85 -17.53
CA LYS A 207 -32.28 -25.74 -16.94
C LYS A 207 -31.82 -27.20 -16.73
N LYS A 208 -30.61 -27.57 -17.16
CA LYS A 208 -30.04 -28.91 -16.98
C LYS A 208 -28.99 -29.00 -15.86
N ALA A 209 -28.85 -28.00 -14.99
CA ALA A 209 -27.81 -27.94 -13.97
C ALA A 209 -27.67 -29.20 -13.07
N GLU A 210 -28.78 -29.89 -12.76
CA GLU A 210 -28.78 -31.06 -11.85
C GLU A 210 -28.18 -32.34 -12.48
N GLU A 211 -28.25 -32.50 -13.81
CA GLU A 211 -27.69 -33.68 -14.50
C GLU A 211 -26.17 -33.54 -14.69
N TYR A 212 -25.65 -32.31 -14.64
CA TYR A 212 -24.26 -31.99 -14.96
C TYR A 212 -23.32 -32.06 -13.74
N ILE A 213 -23.81 -31.76 -12.54
CA ILE A 213 -23.04 -31.88 -11.29
C ILE A 213 -22.60 -33.33 -11.04
N LEU A 214 -23.31 -34.31 -11.61
CA LEU A 214 -23.04 -35.75 -11.42
C LEU A 214 -22.01 -36.34 -12.41
N LEU A 215 -21.73 -35.68 -13.54
CA LEU A 215 -20.85 -36.20 -14.59
C LEU A 215 -19.40 -35.69 -14.49
N ASP A 216 -19.16 -34.57 -13.78
CA ASP A 216 -17.81 -34.00 -13.57
C ASP A 216 -17.16 -34.55 -12.28
N ARG A 217 -17.20 -35.89 -12.13
CA ARG A 217 -16.49 -36.62 -11.06
C ARG A 217 -14.97 -36.62 -11.24
N ASP A 218 -14.45 -36.16 -12.38
CA ASP A 218 -13.04 -35.81 -12.47
C ASP A 218 -12.91 -34.46 -11.77
N GLU A 219 -12.41 -34.47 -10.53
CA GLU A 219 -12.03 -33.27 -9.78
C GLU A 219 -10.96 -32.51 -10.57
N GLY A 220 -11.38 -31.77 -11.60
CA GLY A 220 -10.51 -30.91 -12.39
C GLY A 220 -9.73 -30.01 -11.42
N VAL A 221 -8.43 -29.91 -11.63
CA VAL A 221 -7.56 -29.07 -10.81
C VAL A 221 -8.14 -27.66 -10.84
N LYS A 222 -8.71 -27.23 -9.72
CA LYS A 222 -9.29 -25.90 -9.62
C LYS A 222 -8.16 -24.87 -9.71
N ALA A 223 -8.32 -23.86 -10.55
CA ALA A 223 -7.32 -22.78 -10.68
C ALA A 223 -7.02 -22.13 -9.32
N HIS A 224 -8.00 -22.09 -8.40
CA HIS A 224 -7.80 -21.59 -7.03
C HIS A 224 -6.75 -22.39 -6.23
N VAL A 225 -6.61 -23.71 -6.46
CA VAL A 225 -5.59 -24.53 -5.79
C VAL A 225 -4.20 -24.12 -6.28
N VAL A 226 -4.05 -23.98 -7.60
CA VAL A 226 -2.79 -23.51 -8.21
C VAL A 226 -2.45 -22.09 -7.74
N GLN A 227 -3.45 -21.23 -7.53
CA GLN A 227 -3.27 -19.89 -6.98
C GLN A 227 -2.74 -19.92 -5.54
N SER A 228 -3.24 -20.83 -4.70
CA SER A 228 -2.74 -21.02 -3.34
C SER A 228 -1.29 -21.54 -3.35
N GLU A 229 -0.98 -22.54 -4.18
CA GLU A 229 0.38 -23.07 -4.36
C GLU A 229 1.36 -22.00 -4.84
N LEU A 230 0.91 -21.12 -5.75
CA LEU A 230 1.69 -19.98 -6.23
C LEU A 230 1.96 -18.97 -5.12
N GLY A 231 0.97 -18.67 -4.28
CA GLY A 231 1.12 -17.78 -3.14
C GLY A 231 2.14 -18.27 -2.10
N GLU A 232 2.35 -19.59 -1.98
CA GLU A 232 3.48 -20.14 -1.20
C GLU A 232 4.82 -19.77 -1.81
N ILE A 233 4.97 -19.95 -3.13
CA ILE A 233 6.22 -19.67 -3.83
C ILE A 233 6.55 -18.17 -3.83
N GLU A 234 5.54 -17.31 -4.00
CA GLU A 234 5.69 -15.86 -3.87
C GLU A 234 6.21 -15.46 -2.48
N ARG A 235 5.67 -16.08 -1.42
CA ARG A 235 6.17 -15.88 -0.05
C ARG A 235 7.60 -16.35 0.13
N ASP A 236 7.93 -17.55 -0.35
CA ASP A 236 9.28 -18.12 -0.27
C ASP A 236 10.32 -17.22 -1.00
N LEU A 237 9.98 -16.75 -2.20
CA LEU A 237 10.83 -15.83 -2.97
C LEU A 237 10.99 -14.47 -2.27
N THR A 238 9.92 -13.95 -1.67
CA THR A 238 9.96 -12.69 -0.92
C THR A 238 10.90 -12.77 0.27
N LEU A 239 10.84 -13.88 1.03
CA LEU A 239 11.73 -14.10 2.17
C LEU A 239 13.20 -14.24 1.72
N ARG A 240 13.46 -14.96 0.63
CA ARG A 240 14.82 -15.08 0.05
C ARG A 240 15.37 -13.75 -0.42
N ARG A 241 14.54 -12.93 -1.08
CA ARG A 241 14.91 -11.56 -1.47
C ARG A 241 15.24 -10.72 -0.25
N LEU A 242 14.36 -10.72 0.75
CA LEU A 242 14.52 -9.97 2.00
C LEU A 242 15.83 -10.35 2.72
N LEU A 243 16.21 -11.63 2.72
CA LEU A 243 17.48 -12.09 3.28
C LEU A 243 18.68 -11.37 2.64
N TRP A 244 18.77 -11.41 1.31
CA TRP A 244 19.90 -10.86 0.57
C TRP A 244 19.93 -9.33 0.61
N GLU A 245 18.78 -8.69 0.43
CA GLU A 245 18.65 -7.23 0.55
C GLU A 245 19.05 -6.76 1.96
N SER A 246 18.57 -7.44 3.00
CA SER A 246 18.92 -7.10 4.38
C SER A 246 20.39 -7.35 4.70
N SER A 247 20.99 -8.38 4.12
CA SER A 247 22.41 -8.68 4.29
C SER A 247 23.30 -7.60 3.65
N GLU A 248 22.97 -7.18 2.42
CA GLU A 248 23.69 -6.11 1.72
C GLU A 248 23.48 -4.75 2.42
N GLU A 249 22.23 -4.44 2.79
CA GLU A 249 21.89 -3.22 3.52
C GLU A 249 22.61 -3.14 4.87
N LEU A 250 22.60 -4.23 5.65
CA LEU A 250 23.33 -4.27 6.92
C LEU A 250 24.83 -4.12 6.70
N THR A 251 25.39 -4.64 5.62
CA THR A 251 26.83 -4.51 5.34
C THR A 251 27.23 -3.07 5.07
N LYS A 252 26.49 -2.37 4.20
CA LYS A 252 26.69 -0.93 3.96
C LYS A 252 26.51 -0.10 5.23
N LEU A 253 25.46 -0.38 6.00
CA LEU A 253 25.19 0.34 7.25
C LEU A 253 26.26 0.08 8.32
N VAL A 254 26.75 -1.15 8.44
CA VAL A 254 27.83 -1.49 9.38
C VAL A 254 29.12 -0.77 9.00
N GLU A 255 29.47 -0.71 7.71
CA GLU A 255 30.62 0.06 7.22
C GLU A 255 30.47 1.55 7.55
N GLU A 256 29.29 2.13 7.28
CA GLU A 256 28.98 3.53 7.60
C GLU A 256 29.07 3.79 9.11
N TRP A 257 28.42 2.96 9.93
CA TRP A 257 28.38 3.13 11.38
C TRP A 257 29.77 2.99 11.99
N THR A 258 30.57 2.01 11.54
CA THR A 258 31.92 1.77 12.06
C THR A 258 32.92 2.86 11.63
N ALA A 259 32.72 3.50 10.48
CA ALA A 259 33.50 4.65 10.02
C ALA A 259 33.08 5.97 10.68
N THR A 260 31.82 6.08 11.14
CA THR A 260 31.29 7.30 11.75
C THR A 260 31.96 7.58 13.09
N THR A 261 32.33 8.85 13.31
CA THR A 261 32.85 9.31 14.60
C THR A 261 31.77 9.19 15.68
N PHE A 262 32.16 8.77 16.89
CA PHE A 262 31.24 8.53 17.98
C PHE A 262 30.43 9.78 18.36
N ASP A 263 31.01 10.97 18.13
CA ASP A 263 30.36 12.24 18.45
C ASP A 263 29.25 12.62 17.47
N GLN A 264 29.33 12.18 16.21
CA GLN A 264 28.36 12.45 15.15
C GLN A 264 27.32 11.33 15.01
N LEU A 265 27.48 10.23 15.75
CA LEU A 265 26.61 9.08 15.66
C LEU A 265 25.17 9.41 16.10
N ASN A 266 24.22 9.17 15.20
CA ASN A 266 22.79 9.22 15.51
C ASN A 266 22.35 7.90 16.17
N VAL A 267 22.31 7.91 17.50
CA VAL A 267 21.97 6.74 18.33
C VAL A 267 20.52 6.27 18.12
N GLU A 268 19.59 7.19 17.88
CA GLU A 268 18.17 6.86 17.66
C GLU A 268 17.97 6.12 16.33
N SER A 269 18.59 6.62 15.26
CA SER A 269 18.59 5.97 13.95
C SER A 269 19.23 4.58 14.01
N LEU A 270 20.38 4.46 14.69
CA LEU A 270 21.04 3.18 14.91
C LEU A 270 20.15 2.20 15.67
N GLN A 271 19.53 2.61 16.78
CA GLN A 271 18.62 1.79 17.57
C GLN A 271 17.42 1.30 16.74
N LYS A 272 16.82 2.20 15.94
CA LYS A 272 15.70 1.88 15.06
C LYS A 272 16.10 0.83 14.01
N ASN A 273 17.26 0.99 13.39
CA ASN A 273 17.77 0.02 12.41
C ASN A 273 18.08 -1.34 13.04
N VAL A 274 18.75 -1.38 14.18
CA VAL A 274 19.04 -2.63 14.91
C VAL A 274 17.75 -3.36 15.30
N ASN A 275 16.72 -2.64 15.75
CA ASN A 275 15.41 -3.22 16.05
C ASN A 275 14.71 -3.74 14.80
N ARG A 276 14.73 -2.99 13.69
CA ARG A 276 14.21 -3.42 12.38
C ARG A 276 14.87 -4.73 11.94
N PHE A 277 16.20 -4.77 11.91
CA PHE A 277 16.93 -5.99 11.52
C PHE A 277 16.70 -7.15 12.49
N THR A 278 16.50 -6.90 13.79
CA THR A 278 16.14 -7.95 14.76
C THR A 278 14.80 -8.61 14.39
N GLN A 279 13.80 -7.81 14.01
CA GLN A 279 12.50 -8.31 13.56
C GLN A 279 12.63 -9.05 12.22
N THR A 280 13.40 -8.51 11.27
CA THR A 280 13.69 -9.15 9.99
C THR A 280 14.32 -10.52 10.19
N VAL A 281 15.36 -10.63 11.03
CA VAL A 281 16.02 -11.91 11.36
C VAL A 281 15.02 -12.90 11.94
N TYR A 282 14.15 -12.48 12.88
CA TYR A 282 13.13 -13.37 13.45
C TYR A 282 12.17 -13.91 12.38
N MET A 283 11.75 -13.06 11.44
CA MET A 283 10.89 -13.46 10.32
C MET A 283 11.59 -14.46 9.41
N LEU A 284 12.86 -14.22 9.08
CA LEU A 284 13.68 -15.10 8.24
C LEU A 284 13.95 -16.45 8.92
N GLU A 285 14.21 -16.48 10.23
CA GLU A 285 14.39 -17.72 11.00
C GLU A 285 13.13 -18.59 11.04
N LYS A 286 11.94 -17.99 10.99
CA LYS A 286 10.67 -18.71 10.99
C LYS A 286 10.19 -19.10 9.60
N GLY A 287 10.52 -18.30 8.59
CA GLY A 287 10.02 -18.46 7.22
C GLY A 287 10.93 -19.24 6.28
N LEU A 288 12.24 -19.27 6.53
CA LEU A 288 13.21 -19.98 5.67
C LEU A 288 13.65 -21.31 6.29
N PRO A 289 13.99 -22.31 5.46
CA PRO A 289 14.66 -23.51 5.94
C PRO A 289 16.04 -23.16 6.53
N THR A 290 16.58 -24.08 7.35
CA THR A 290 17.91 -23.94 7.96
C THR A 290 18.96 -23.62 6.90
N ASN A 291 19.75 -22.57 7.14
CA ASN A 291 20.76 -22.06 6.22
C ASN A 291 21.89 -21.38 7.01
N ASP A 292 22.98 -21.03 6.32
CA ASP A 292 24.17 -20.45 6.94
C ASP A 292 24.16 -18.91 6.94
N VAL A 293 23.34 -18.28 6.08
CA VAL A 293 23.30 -16.82 5.93
C VAL A 293 22.52 -16.15 7.07
N VAL A 294 21.39 -16.71 7.49
CA VAL A 294 20.54 -16.19 8.57
C VAL A 294 21.28 -16.17 9.92
N PRO A 295 21.99 -17.24 10.35
CA PRO A 295 22.81 -17.20 11.56
C PRO A 295 23.90 -16.13 11.52
N ASN A 296 24.56 -15.95 10.37
CA ASN A 296 25.56 -14.90 10.19
C ASN A 296 24.94 -13.50 10.31
N LEU A 297 23.79 -13.27 9.68
CA LEU A 297 23.03 -12.02 9.80
C LEU A 297 22.61 -11.78 11.26
N LYS A 298 22.10 -12.81 11.92
CA LYS A 298 21.68 -12.77 13.33
C LYS A 298 22.83 -12.42 14.26
N HIS A 299 24.00 -13.03 14.07
CA HIS A 299 25.18 -12.75 14.87
C HIS A 299 25.55 -11.28 14.79
N ARG A 300 25.68 -10.75 13.57
CA ARG A 300 26.01 -9.34 13.33
C ARG A 300 24.99 -8.40 13.98
N VAL A 301 23.69 -8.64 13.80
CA VAL A 301 22.64 -7.82 14.44
C VAL A 301 22.69 -7.92 15.96
N THR A 302 23.00 -9.10 16.50
CA THR A 302 23.09 -9.34 17.95
C THR A 302 24.26 -8.60 18.56
N ASP A 303 25.41 -8.53 17.89
CA ASP A 303 26.58 -7.78 18.35
C ASP A 303 26.23 -6.30 18.55
N PHE A 304 25.58 -5.67 17.56
CA PHE A 304 25.12 -4.29 17.67
C PHE A 304 24.04 -4.14 18.75
N LYS A 305 23.08 -5.06 18.83
CA LYS A 305 22.02 -5.04 19.86
C LYS A 305 22.57 -5.11 21.27
N GLN A 306 23.60 -5.92 21.51
CA GLN A 306 24.29 -6.00 22.81
C GLN A 306 25.11 -4.75 23.11
N GLY A 307 25.66 -4.08 22.08
CA GLY A 307 26.36 -2.81 22.20
C GLY A 307 25.46 -1.60 22.44
N MET A 308 24.19 -1.64 21.99
CA MET A 308 23.28 -0.48 22.06
C MET A 308 23.15 0.16 23.46
N PRO A 309 22.94 -0.59 24.56
CA PRO A 309 22.84 0.01 25.89
C PRO A 309 24.11 0.77 26.30
N VAL A 310 25.28 0.28 25.87
CA VAL A 310 26.56 0.94 26.13
C VAL A 310 26.67 2.22 25.30
N ILE A 311 26.33 2.17 24.01
CA ILE A 311 26.36 3.33 23.12
C ILE A 311 25.45 4.44 23.66
N VAL A 312 24.21 4.10 24.03
CA VAL A 312 23.26 5.04 24.64
C VAL A 312 23.81 5.61 25.94
N SER A 313 24.38 4.76 26.80
CA SER A 313 24.93 5.19 28.09
C SER A 313 26.11 6.15 27.92
N LEU A 314 27.00 5.90 26.97
CA LEU A 314 28.17 6.72 26.66
C LEU A 314 27.84 8.01 25.90
N ARG A 315 26.70 8.06 25.21
CA ARG A 315 26.18 9.27 24.54
C ARG A 315 25.30 10.14 25.44
N ASN A 316 25.21 9.81 26.73
CA ASN A 316 24.50 10.63 27.69
C ASN A 316 25.21 11.99 27.88
N PRO A 317 24.54 13.13 27.58
CA PRO A 317 25.15 14.46 27.71
C PRO A 317 25.47 14.84 29.16
N SER A 318 24.92 14.12 30.14
CA SER A 318 25.17 14.35 31.57
C SER A 318 26.53 13.83 32.03
N LEU A 319 27.25 13.06 31.20
CA LEU A 319 28.56 12.53 31.53
C LEU A 319 29.63 13.63 31.61
N ARG A 320 30.36 13.67 32.73
CA ARG A 320 31.42 14.63 33.01
C ARG A 320 32.77 13.93 33.06
N ALA A 321 33.86 14.70 33.05
CA ALA A 321 35.22 14.18 33.09
C ALA A 321 35.42 13.07 34.14
N ARG A 322 34.85 13.23 35.35
CA ARG A 322 34.90 12.22 36.42
C ARG A 322 34.27 10.87 36.05
N HIS A 323 33.08 10.89 35.44
CA HIS A 323 32.34 9.68 35.06
C HIS A 323 33.10 8.93 33.97
N TRP A 324 33.70 9.68 33.06
CA TRP A 324 34.53 9.09 32.03
C TRP A 324 35.84 8.50 32.58
N THR A 325 36.49 9.13 33.56
CA THR A 325 37.66 8.55 34.24
C THR A 325 37.29 7.23 34.94
N GLU A 326 36.11 7.16 35.55
CA GLU A 326 35.58 5.93 36.16
C GLU A 326 35.34 4.84 35.10
N ILE A 327 34.73 5.20 33.96
CA ILE A 327 34.51 4.30 32.82
C ILE A 327 35.85 3.81 32.23
N GLU A 328 36.82 4.69 32.02
CA GLU A 328 38.16 4.36 31.51
C GLU A 328 38.92 3.44 32.47
N THR A 329 38.80 3.68 33.78
CA THR A 329 39.39 2.82 34.83
C THR A 329 38.74 1.44 34.83
N LEU A 330 37.42 1.37 34.66
CA LEU A 330 36.69 0.11 34.58
C LEU A 330 37.04 -0.72 33.35
N ILE A 331 37.27 -0.05 32.20
CA ILE A 331 37.63 -0.70 30.93
C ILE A 331 39.13 -1.04 30.90
N GLY A 332 39.95 -0.36 31.71
CA GLY A 332 41.41 -0.53 31.72
C GLY A 332 42.09 0.03 30.47
N ARG A 333 41.40 0.89 29.71
CA ARG A 333 41.92 1.58 28.53
C ARG A 333 41.39 3.02 28.50
N GLN A 334 42.23 3.94 28.04
CA GLN A 334 41.78 5.29 27.77
C GLN A 334 40.95 5.34 26.49
N ILE A 335 39.83 6.04 26.54
CA ILE A 335 39.01 6.33 25.38
C ILE A 335 39.52 7.66 24.82
N PRO A 336 40.20 7.68 23.65
CA PRO A 336 40.71 8.92 23.08
C PRO A 336 39.54 9.79 22.66
N ARG A 337 39.16 10.77 23.49
CA ARG A 337 38.04 11.67 23.20
C ARG A 337 38.48 12.66 22.12
N GLY A 338 37.91 12.57 20.92
CA GLY A 338 38.24 13.42 19.77
C GLY A 338 37.81 12.83 18.44
N GLN A 339 38.10 13.54 17.34
CA GLN A 339 37.68 13.21 15.96
C GLN A 339 38.13 11.83 15.45
N ALA A 340 39.05 11.13 16.13
CA ALA A 340 39.54 9.82 15.75
C ALA A 340 38.79 8.63 16.39
N PHE A 341 37.86 8.87 17.32
CA PHE A 341 37.12 7.79 17.99
C PHE A 341 35.86 7.41 17.22
N THR A 342 35.88 6.25 16.56
CA THR A 342 34.74 5.74 15.78
C THR A 342 33.98 4.66 16.54
N LEU A 343 32.75 4.34 16.09
CA LEU A 343 32.00 3.22 16.66
C LEU A 343 32.70 1.88 16.45
N GLY A 344 33.46 1.71 15.36
CA GLY A 344 34.28 0.52 15.11
C GLY A 344 35.25 0.25 16.26
N ASN A 345 35.99 1.28 16.68
CA ASN A 345 36.91 1.19 17.82
C ASN A 345 36.19 0.78 19.11
N LEU A 346 34.99 1.33 19.35
CA LEU A 346 34.17 0.97 20.51
C LEU A 346 33.77 -0.52 20.50
N MET A 347 33.37 -1.04 19.34
CA MET A 347 32.98 -2.44 19.19
C MET A 347 34.16 -3.40 19.38
N GLU A 348 35.33 -3.07 18.82
CA GLU A 348 36.56 -3.87 18.99
C GLU A 348 37.00 -4.01 20.45
N MET A 349 36.79 -2.97 21.25
CA MET A 349 37.13 -2.99 22.68
C MET A 349 36.21 -3.89 23.52
N LYS A 350 35.17 -4.49 22.92
CA LYS A 350 34.22 -5.41 23.58
C LYS A 350 33.66 -4.88 24.90
N ILE A 351 33.40 -3.56 24.94
CA ILE A 351 32.99 -2.82 26.15
C ILE A 351 31.63 -3.28 26.69
N TYR A 352 30.85 -4.00 25.88
CA TYR A 352 29.61 -4.66 26.29
C TYR A 352 29.76 -5.63 27.47
N LYS A 353 30.98 -6.15 27.75
CA LYS A 353 31.24 -6.95 28.96
C LYS A 353 30.98 -6.19 30.26
N HIS A 354 31.18 -4.87 30.26
CA HIS A 354 30.98 -4.00 31.41
C HIS A 354 29.67 -3.20 31.32
N LYS A 355 28.71 -3.65 30.49
CA LYS A 355 27.48 -2.91 30.18
C LYS A 355 26.72 -2.43 31.42
N THR A 356 26.59 -3.26 32.45
CA THR A 356 25.81 -2.96 33.65
C THR A 356 26.43 -1.80 34.42
N LYS A 357 27.75 -1.87 34.66
CA LYS A 357 28.49 -0.82 35.38
C LYS A 357 28.48 0.51 34.62
N ILE A 358 28.64 0.48 33.30
CA ILE A 358 28.61 1.68 32.47
C ILE A 358 27.21 2.32 32.50
N GLN A 359 26.17 1.50 32.47
CA GLN A 359 24.80 1.97 32.58
C GLN A 359 24.50 2.56 33.97
N ASP A 360 25.05 1.99 35.04
CA ASP A 360 24.93 2.53 36.41
C ASP A 360 25.60 3.90 36.54
N ILE A 361 26.79 4.08 35.96
CA ILE A 361 27.49 5.37 35.92
C ILE A 361 26.71 6.40 35.11
N SER A 362 26.21 6.02 33.94
CA SER A 362 25.39 6.91 33.11
C SER A 362 24.08 7.32 33.82
N THR A 363 23.43 6.37 34.50
CA THR A 363 22.23 6.63 35.31
C THR A 363 22.54 7.58 36.47
N THR A 364 23.68 7.38 37.13
CA THR A 364 24.18 8.26 38.19
C THR A 364 24.38 9.69 37.65
N ALA A 365 25.04 9.83 36.49
CA ALA A 365 25.26 11.12 35.86
C ALA A 365 23.95 11.85 35.50
N SER A 366 22.96 11.14 34.95
CA SER A 366 21.63 11.72 34.65
C SER A 366 20.89 12.17 35.91
N ASN A 367 20.93 11.37 36.98
CA ASN A 367 20.30 11.72 38.24
C ASN A 367 21.00 12.94 38.88
N GLU A 368 22.33 13.00 38.84
CA GLU A 368 23.09 14.16 39.30
C GLU A 368 22.75 15.43 38.50
N ALA A 369 22.66 15.34 37.17
CA ALA A 369 22.29 16.47 36.33
C ALA A 369 20.85 16.95 36.62
N THR A 370 19.93 16.02 36.90
CA THR A 370 18.55 16.34 37.28
C THR A 370 18.52 17.12 38.60
N LEU A 371 19.23 16.62 39.61
CA LEU A 371 19.35 17.30 40.91
C LEU A 371 20.03 18.68 40.78
N GLU A 372 21.06 18.80 39.94
CA GLU A 372 21.73 20.07 39.71
C GLU A 372 20.83 21.07 38.98
N THR A 373 20.01 20.60 38.03
CA THR A 373 19.00 21.44 37.36
C THR A 373 17.94 21.91 38.36
N MET A 374 17.47 21.04 39.25
CA MET A 374 16.54 21.42 40.34
C MET A 374 17.16 22.49 41.24
N LEU A 375 18.42 22.31 41.64
CA LEU A 375 19.13 23.27 42.47
C LEU A 375 19.34 24.61 41.75
N GLN A 376 19.71 24.59 40.48
CA GLN A 376 19.87 25.79 39.67
C GLN A 376 18.55 26.56 39.50
N LYS A 377 17.42 25.85 39.35
CA LYS A 377 16.10 26.49 39.33
C LYS A 377 15.80 27.21 40.64
N VAL A 378 16.09 26.58 41.78
CA VAL A 378 15.93 27.23 43.10
C VAL A 378 16.84 28.45 43.20
N ILE A 379 18.12 28.34 42.82
CA ILE A 379 19.05 29.49 42.85
C ILE A 379 18.57 30.63 41.94
N ALA A 380 18.14 30.32 40.72
CA ALA A 380 17.66 31.31 39.76
C ALA A 380 16.34 31.98 40.22
N LEU A 381 15.44 31.21 40.84
CA LEU A 381 14.22 31.73 41.45
C LEU A 381 14.57 32.78 42.51
N TRP A 382 15.44 32.46 43.46
CA TRP A 382 15.84 33.39 44.52
C TRP A 382 16.68 34.57 44.02
N GLN A 383 17.45 34.40 42.94
CA GLN A 383 18.18 35.51 42.31
C GLN A 383 17.27 36.50 41.57
N SER A 384 16.10 36.05 41.10
CA SER A 384 15.12 36.89 40.39
C SER A 384 13.97 37.38 41.26
N THR A 385 13.94 36.97 42.53
CA THR A 385 12.90 37.38 43.48
C THR A 385 13.24 38.75 44.06
N ASP A 386 12.47 39.77 43.66
CA ASP A 386 12.60 41.12 44.19
C ASP A 386 11.72 41.32 45.43
N PHE A 387 12.34 41.70 46.55
CA PHE A 387 11.63 42.07 47.76
C PHE A 387 11.07 43.49 47.62
N ARG A 388 9.76 43.61 47.42
CA ARG A 388 9.08 44.90 47.34
C ARG A 388 8.75 45.42 48.73
N PHE A 389 9.26 46.61 49.03
CA PHE A 389 9.03 47.30 50.29
C PHE A 389 7.99 48.41 50.11
N VAL A 390 6.96 48.42 50.95
CA VAL A 390 5.89 49.42 50.98
C VAL A 390 5.91 50.13 52.34
N ALA A 391 5.73 51.45 52.34
CA ALA A 391 5.68 52.22 53.59
C ALA A 391 4.47 51.83 54.44
N HIS A 392 4.69 51.61 55.73
CA HIS A 392 3.64 51.28 56.67
C HIS A 392 2.79 52.51 57.00
N GLN A 393 1.46 52.43 56.89
CA GLN A 393 0.56 53.60 57.00
C GLN A 393 0.60 54.32 58.35
N ALA A 394 1.01 53.64 59.43
CA ALA A 394 0.98 54.19 60.80
C ALA A 394 2.36 54.31 61.47
N ARG A 395 3.45 53.91 60.79
CA ARG A 395 4.80 53.89 61.36
C ARG A 395 5.81 54.32 60.30
N ASP A 396 6.87 55.02 60.69
CA ASP A 396 7.98 55.40 59.81
C ASP A 396 8.89 54.18 59.51
N THR A 397 8.30 53.13 58.97
CA THR A 397 8.93 51.83 58.70
C THR A 397 8.41 51.25 57.40
N HIS A 398 9.27 50.58 56.64
CA HIS A 398 8.86 49.84 55.44
C HIS A 398 8.55 48.37 55.77
N ILE A 399 7.45 47.86 55.23
CA ILE A 399 7.05 46.44 55.31
C ILE A 399 7.19 45.77 53.94
N ILE A 400 7.43 44.47 53.93
CA ILE A 400 7.47 43.68 52.70
C ILE A 400 6.04 43.47 52.22
N SER A 401 5.73 43.88 50.99
CA SER A 401 4.44 43.57 50.36
C SER A 401 4.43 42.13 49.84
N ALA A 402 3.27 41.46 49.88
CA ALA A 402 3.11 40.08 49.41
C ALA A 402 4.01 39.06 50.15
N ALA A 403 4.14 39.22 51.47
CA ALA A 403 4.93 38.31 52.30
C ALA A 403 4.42 36.84 52.21
N ASP A 404 3.11 36.64 52.07
CA ASP A 404 2.52 35.30 51.94
C ASP A 404 3.01 34.57 50.68
N ASP A 405 3.16 35.27 49.55
CA ASP A 405 3.67 34.69 48.31
C ASP A 405 5.17 34.31 48.43
N ILE A 406 5.96 35.15 49.12
CA ILE A 406 7.38 34.89 49.39
C ILE A 406 7.54 33.68 50.34
N MET A 407 6.68 33.58 51.35
CA MET A 407 6.67 32.44 52.27
C MET A 407 6.28 31.14 51.55
N ALA A 408 5.28 31.17 50.67
CA ALA A 408 4.91 30.01 49.85
C ALA A 408 6.08 29.56 48.94
N LEU A 409 6.80 30.50 48.30
CA LEU A 409 8.00 30.21 47.50
C LEU A 409 9.14 29.62 48.34
N LEU A 410 9.29 30.06 49.59
CA LEU A 410 10.24 29.52 50.56
C LEU A 410 9.91 28.08 50.92
N GLU A 411 8.66 27.79 51.26
CA GLU A 411 8.20 26.44 51.58
C GLU A 411 8.42 25.48 50.39
N GLU A 412 8.05 25.88 49.17
CA GLU A 412 8.27 25.08 47.96
C GLU A 412 9.77 24.82 47.68
N SER A 413 10.60 25.85 47.89
CA SER A 413 12.06 25.74 47.76
C SER A 413 12.66 24.80 48.81
N GLN A 414 12.16 24.85 50.05
CA GLN A 414 12.58 23.97 51.14
C GLN A 414 12.22 22.50 50.86
N VAL A 415 11.03 22.23 50.32
CA VAL A 415 10.65 20.89 49.87
C VAL A 415 11.61 20.38 48.79
N THR A 416 11.88 21.21 47.77
CA THR A 416 12.79 20.87 46.66
C THR A 416 14.21 20.58 47.16
N ILE A 417 14.75 21.42 48.05
CA ILE A 417 16.06 21.21 48.67
C ILE A 417 16.05 19.95 49.55
N GLY A 418 14.96 19.69 50.26
CA GLY A 418 14.74 18.47 51.03
C GLY A 418 14.83 17.21 50.16
N THR A 419 14.19 17.21 49.00
CA THR A 419 14.29 16.15 48.00
C THR A 419 15.71 15.97 47.48
N ILE A 420 16.41 17.06 47.17
CA ILE A 420 17.81 17.01 46.71
C ILE A 420 18.72 16.40 47.79
N ARG A 421 18.56 16.81 49.06
CA ARG A 421 19.36 16.32 50.19
C ARG A 421 19.09 14.85 50.52
N GLY A 422 17.84 14.41 50.36
CA GLY A 422 17.45 13.01 50.55
C GLY A 422 17.96 12.06 49.47
N SER A 423 18.46 12.58 48.34
CA SER A 423 18.94 11.76 47.24
C SER A 423 20.35 11.22 47.48
N ARG A 424 20.56 9.93 47.21
CA ARG A 424 21.89 9.27 47.26
C ARG A 424 22.92 9.85 46.27
N TYR A 425 22.46 10.60 45.27
CA TYR A 425 23.30 11.21 44.24
C TYR A 425 23.77 12.64 44.59
N VAL A 426 23.47 13.13 45.81
CA VAL A 426 23.77 14.51 46.23
C VAL A 426 25.24 14.72 46.60
N THR A 427 26.00 13.67 46.89
CA THR A 427 27.38 13.77 47.43
C THR A 427 28.30 14.71 46.62
N PRO A 428 28.37 14.63 45.28
CA PRO A 428 29.22 15.52 44.49
C PRO A 428 28.64 16.93 44.35
N ILE A 429 27.31 17.08 44.42
CA ILE A 429 26.60 18.36 44.35
C ILE A 429 26.80 19.15 45.65
N ARG A 430 26.75 18.46 46.79
CA ARG A 430 26.98 19.05 48.11
C ARG A 430 28.35 19.71 48.22
N HIS A 431 29.39 19.09 47.65
CA HIS A 431 30.72 19.67 47.65
C HIS A 431 30.81 20.94 46.78
N ARG A 432 30.12 20.97 45.64
CA ARG A 432 30.16 22.11 44.69
C ARG A 432 29.31 23.29 45.13
N TYR A 433 28.14 23.04 45.74
CA TYR A 433 27.17 24.07 46.15
C TYR A 433 27.05 24.22 47.66
N ALA A 434 28.08 23.82 48.42
CA ALA A 434 28.08 23.85 49.88
C ALA A 434 27.65 25.21 50.46
N ARG A 435 28.12 26.31 49.87
CA ARG A 435 27.77 27.68 50.30
C ARG A 435 26.32 28.03 50.01
N SER A 436 25.83 27.78 48.79
CA SER A 436 24.45 28.08 48.38
C SER A 436 23.42 27.23 49.12
N LEU A 437 23.73 25.96 49.36
CA LEU A 437 22.88 25.07 50.17
C LEU A 437 22.88 25.50 51.64
N ALA A 438 24.02 25.94 52.19
CA ALA A 438 24.08 26.46 53.55
C ALA A 438 23.29 27.76 53.71
N SER A 439 23.38 28.69 52.75
CA SER A 439 22.64 29.96 52.79
C SER A 439 21.14 29.78 52.61
N LEU A 440 20.71 28.82 51.80
CA LEU A 440 19.29 28.52 51.59
C LEU A 440 18.67 27.71 52.74
N CYS A 441 19.48 26.98 53.51
CA CYS A 441 19.03 26.28 54.73
C CYS A 441 19.06 27.16 55.99
N SER A 442 19.73 28.32 55.94
CA SER A 442 19.74 29.31 57.02
C SER A 442 18.63 30.37 56.91
N LEU A 443 17.84 30.29 55.83
CA LEU A 443 16.55 30.98 55.67
C LEU A 443 15.45 30.11 56.27
#